data_AF-I4EF87-F1
#
_entry.id   AF-I4EF87-F1
#
_cell.length_a   1.000
_cell.length_b   1.000
_cell.length_c   1.000
_cell.angle_alpha   90.00
_cell.angle_beta   90.00
_cell.angle_gamma   90.00
#
_symmetry.space_group_name_H-M   'P 1'
#
loop_
_entity.id
_entity.type
_entity.pdbx_description
1 polymer ?
#
loop_
_entity_poly.entity_id
_entity_poly.type
_entity_poly.pdbx_seq_one_letter_code
_entity_poly.pdbx_strand_id
1 'polypeptide(L)'
;MCPVGRVEAVRDRDFLIDRPVLPDIAVPYDAVRDVTDDLVVLSAPAGDVDYLPGVTAAAGNPGQAEIRNGMEVDGSDQEQIGWVKARYPDALLVARRLERDIYVPYDAVQSVTSNGVVLTVPAAEVDYQGWAYPPLSES
;
A
#
# COMPACT_ATOMS: atom_id res chain seq x y z
N MET A 1 0.54 7.27 26.47
CA MET A 1 -0.02 6.32 25.49
C MET A 1 0.91 6.30 24.30
N CYS A 2 1.41 5.14 23.88
CA CYS A 2 2.15 5.04 22.64
C CYS A 2 1.14 4.98 21.49
N PRO A 3 1.18 5.90 20.50
CA PRO A 3 0.31 5.82 19.34
C PRO A 3 0.66 4.58 18.53
N VAL A 4 -0.36 3.91 17.99
CA VAL A 4 -0.19 2.76 17.09
C VAL A 4 0.42 3.21 15.76
N GLY A 5 -0.04 4.35 15.26
CA GLY A 5 0.34 4.93 13.98
C GLY A 5 -0.58 6.09 13.62
N ARG A 6 -0.53 6.53 12.37
CA ARG A 6 -1.41 7.57 11.82
C ARG A 6 -2.46 6.93 10.92
N VAL A 7 -3.72 7.37 11.01
CA VAL A 7 -4.74 6.98 10.03
C VAL A 7 -4.37 7.58 8.67
N GLU A 8 -4.07 6.72 7.70
CA GLU A 8 -3.68 7.12 6.35
C GLU A 8 -4.89 7.21 5.43
N ALA A 9 -5.76 6.20 5.47
CA ALA A 9 -6.93 6.11 4.61
C ALA A 9 -8.11 5.50 5.36
N VAL A 10 -9.32 5.92 4.99
CA VAL A 10 -10.59 5.42 5.52
C VAL A 10 -11.31 4.74 4.35
N ARG A 11 -11.68 3.47 4.53
CA ARG A 11 -12.32 2.63 3.52
C ARG A 11 -13.73 2.23 3.96
N ASP A 12 -14.45 1.49 3.12
CA ASP A 12 -15.83 1.08 3.40
C ASP A 12 -15.96 0.21 4.67
N ARG A 13 -14.95 -0.63 4.97
CA ARG A 13 -15.01 -1.63 6.05
C ARG A 13 -13.93 -1.50 7.11
N ASP A 14 -12.88 -0.75 6.81
CA ASP A 14 -11.69 -0.61 7.63
C ASP A 14 -11.05 0.76 7.41
N PHE A 15 -10.00 1.04 8.16
CA PHE A 15 -9.10 2.16 7.92
C PHE A 15 -7.66 1.68 8.02
N LEU A 16 -6.81 2.28 7.19
CA LEU A 16 -5.38 2.00 7.16
C LEU A 16 -4.68 2.84 8.22
N ILE A 17 -3.84 2.19 9.00
CA ILE A 17 -2.91 2.84 9.92
C ILE A 17 -1.50 2.67 9.39
N ASP A 18 -0.88 3.79 9.02
CA ASP A 18 0.55 3.91 8.72
C ASP A 18 1.33 3.80 10.03
N ARG A 19 2.22 2.80 10.11
CA ARG A 19 3.05 2.55 11.30
C ARG A 19 4.52 2.79 10.95
N PRO A 20 5.20 3.79 11.55
CA PRO A 20 6.53 4.21 11.10
C PRO A 20 7.65 3.16 11.25
N VAL A 21 7.44 2.09 12.02
CA VAL A 21 8.42 1.02 12.28
C VAL A 21 7.86 -0.38 11.99
N LEU A 22 6.54 -0.51 11.91
CA LEU A 22 5.85 -1.80 11.74
C LEU A 22 5.09 -1.77 10.41
N PRO A 23 4.72 -2.92 9.84
CA PRO A 23 3.89 -2.95 8.64
C PRO A 23 2.57 -2.22 8.85
N ASP A 24 2.00 -1.64 7.81
CA ASP A 24 0.67 -1.02 7.91
C ASP A 24 -0.39 -2.06 8.28
N ILE A 25 -1.45 -1.59 8.92
CA ILE A 25 -2.56 -2.44 9.35
C ILE A 25 -3.88 -1.88 8.90
N ALA A 26 -4.78 -2.77 8.50
CA ALA A 26 -6.16 -2.45 8.20
C ALA A 26 -6.92 -2.79 9.45
N VAL A 27 -7.49 -1.76 10.06
CA VAL A 27 -8.23 -1.89 11.30
C VAL A 27 -9.71 -1.79 10.98
N PRO A 28 -10.52 -2.83 11.28
CA PRO A 28 -11.95 -2.76 11.09
C PRO A 28 -12.56 -1.77 12.08
N TYR A 29 -13.69 -1.15 11.71
CA TYR A 29 -14.37 -0.21 12.60
C TYR A 29 -14.81 -0.84 13.94
N ASP A 30 -15.05 -2.15 13.96
CA ASP A 30 -15.40 -2.90 15.18
C ASP A 30 -14.28 -2.90 16.23
N ALA A 31 -13.03 -2.70 15.81
CA ALA A 31 -11.88 -2.57 16.70
C ALA A 31 -11.76 -1.18 17.35
N VAL A 32 -12.58 -0.20 16.95
CA VAL A 32 -12.58 1.15 17.51
C VAL A 32 -13.36 1.18 18.82
N ARG A 33 -12.70 1.63 19.87
CA ARG A 33 -13.29 1.85 21.20
C ARG A 33 -13.94 3.21 21.33
N ASP A 34 -13.27 4.24 20.80
CA ASP A 34 -13.73 5.62 20.90
C ASP A 34 -13.14 6.47 19.77
N VAL A 35 -13.82 7.55 19.41
CA VAL A 35 -13.34 8.54 18.44
C VAL A 35 -13.50 9.91 19.07
N THR A 36 -12.38 10.57 19.33
CA THR A 36 -12.34 11.97 19.74
C THR A 36 -11.84 12.83 18.58
N ASP A 37 -11.87 14.16 18.74
CA ASP A 37 -11.63 15.13 17.66
C ASP A 37 -10.51 14.73 16.68
N ASP A 38 -9.35 14.32 17.21
CA ASP A 38 -8.16 13.97 16.41
C ASP A 38 -7.61 12.55 16.68
N LEU A 39 -8.32 11.71 17.44
CA LEU A 39 -7.82 10.42 17.89
C LEU A 39 -8.85 9.31 17.72
N VAL A 40 -8.42 8.24 17.05
CA VAL A 40 -9.10 6.95 17.06
C VAL A 40 -8.48 6.11 18.18
N VAL A 41 -9.27 5.78 19.19
CA VAL A 41 -8.85 4.92 20.30
C VAL A 41 -9.28 3.50 19.98
N LEU A 42 -8.32 2.59 19.89
CA LEU A 42 -8.59 1.17 19.65
C LEU A 42 -8.92 0.43 20.95
N SER A 43 -9.62 -0.69 20.80
CA SER A 43 -9.96 -1.60 21.90
C SER A 43 -8.75 -2.33 22.48
N ALA A 44 -7.66 -2.47 21.70
CA ALA A 44 -6.39 -3.04 22.15
C ALA A 44 -5.29 -1.99 22.33
N PRO A 45 -4.30 -2.26 23.22
CA PRO A 45 -3.07 -1.47 23.28
C PRO A 45 -2.19 -1.69 22.03
N ALA A 46 -1.27 -0.75 21.78
CA ALA A 46 -0.47 -0.73 20.57
C ALA A 46 0.40 -1.98 20.33
N GLY A 47 0.83 -2.67 21.39
CA GLY A 47 1.60 -3.91 21.28
C GLY A 47 0.78 -5.15 20.93
N ASP A 48 -0.55 -5.08 21.08
CA ASP A 48 -1.47 -6.20 20.83
C ASP A 48 -2.39 -5.95 19.62
N VAL A 49 -2.22 -4.81 18.93
CA VAL A 49 -3.12 -4.40 17.85
C VAL A 49 -3.13 -5.42 16.69
N ASP A 50 -1.99 -6.07 16.44
CA ASP A 50 -1.83 -7.10 15.40
C ASP A 50 -2.61 -8.40 15.71
N TYR A 51 -3.03 -8.60 16.96
CA TYR A 51 -3.79 -9.77 17.40
C TYR A 51 -5.31 -9.52 17.48
N LEU A 52 -5.76 -8.30 17.16
CA LEU A 52 -7.18 -7.98 17.16
C LEU A 52 -7.92 -8.76 16.05
N PRO A 53 -9.13 -9.26 16.35
CA PRO A 53 -9.92 -9.96 15.35
C PRO A 53 -10.28 -9.02 14.19
N GLY A 54 -10.03 -9.49 12.97
CA GLY A 54 -10.30 -8.72 11.76
C GLY A 54 -9.27 -7.62 11.47
N VAL A 55 -8.31 -7.35 12.37
CA VAL A 55 -7.11 -6.60 12.00
C VAL A 55 -6.30 -7.50 11.09
N THR A 56 -6.02 -7.00 9.90
CA THR A 56 -5.09 -7.64 8.99
C THR A 56 -3.87 -6.75 8.89
N ALA A 57 -2.68 -7.36 8.74
CA ALA A 57 -1.58 -6.64 8.12
C ALA A 57 -2.15 -6.13 6.80
N ALA A 58 -2.36 -4.82 6.73
CA ALA A 58 -2.78 -4.27 5.48
C ALA A 58 -1.57 -4.38 4.57
N ALA A 59 -1.81 -4.81 3.35
CA ALA A 59 -1.12 -4.20 2.23
C ALA A 59 -1.57 -2.72 2.10
N GLY A 60 -1.60 -1.98 3.20
CA GLY A 60 -1.45 -0.54 3.23
C GLY A 60 -0.04 -0.37 2.74
N ASN A 61 0.10 0.35 1.63
CA ASN A 61 1.36 0.37 0.94
C ASN A 61 2.23 1.37 1.65
N PRO A 62 3.21 0.92 2.45
CA PRO A 62 4.09 1.85 3.13
C PRO A 62 4.78 2.66 2.04
N GLY A 63 4.32 3.91 1.89
CA GLY A 63 4.90 4.85 0.94
C GLY A 63 4.06 5.27 -0.27
N GLN A 64 2.73 5.07 -0.35
CA GLN A 64 1.93 5.76 -1.40
C GLN A 64 2.24 7.26 -1.49
N ALA A 65 2.33 7.91 -0.32
CA ALA A 65 2.68 9.33 -0.21
C ALA A 65 4.16 9.61 -0.56
N GLU A 66 5.03 8.62 -0.42
CA GLU A 66 6.47 8.73 -0.69
C GLU A 66 6.82 8.46 -2.14
N ILE A 67 5.97 7.76 -2.89
CA ILE A 67 6.17 7.44 -4.30
C ILE A 67 6.18 8.71 -5.14
N ARG A 68 7.29 8.95 -5.84
CA ARG A 68 7.50 10.08 -6.74
C ARG A 68 7.56 9.62 -8.18
N ASN A 69 7.14 10.49 -9.09
CA ASN A 69 7.32 10.24 -10.52
C ASN A 69 8.83 10.16 -10.81
N GLY A 70 9.22 9.20 -11.65
CA GLY A 70 10.61 8.90 -11.98
C GLY A 70 11.30 7.94 -11.02
N MET A 71 10.64 7.47 -9.94
CA MET A 71 11.18 6.39 -9.11
C MET A 71 11.30 5.10 -9.91
N GLU A 72 12.36 4.34 -9.63
CA GLU A 72 12.56 2.99 -10.15
C GLU A 72 11.51 2.05 -9.59
N VAL A 73 11.11 1.06 -10.40
CA VAL A 73 10.17 0.02 -10.00
C VAL A 73 10.82 -1.32 -10.26
N ASP A 74 11.02 -2.08 -9.19
CA ASP A 74 11.69 -3.37 -9.17
C ASP A 74 10.71 -4.49 -8.80
N GLY A 75 10.92 -5.68 -9.34
CA GLY A 75 10.21 -6.88 -8.90
C GLY A 75 10.72 -7.41 -7.56
N SER A 76 10.02 -8.40 -7.00
CA SER A 76 10.46 -9.06 -5.76
C SER A 76 11.78 -9.83 -5.89
N ASP A 77 12.19 -10.12 -7.13
CA ASP A 77 13.48 -10.67 -7.53
C ASP A 77 14.59 -9.62 -7.68
N GLN A 78 14.29 -8.35 -7.36
CA GLN A 78 15.20 -7.20 -7.51
C GLN A 78 15.57 -6.89 -8.97
N GLU A 79 14.81 -7.42 -9.92
CA GLU A 79 14.99 -7.09 -11.34
C GLU A 79 14.15 -5.84 -11.69
N GLN A 80 14.77 -4.92 -12.43
CA GLN A 80 14.14 -3.67 -12.82
C GLN A 80 13.02 -3.92 -13.83
N ILE A 81 11.81 -3.47 -13.50
CA ILE A 81 10.65 -3.49 -14.39
C ILE A 81 10.58 -2.18 -15.19
N GLY A 82 10.83 -1.05 -14.52
CA GLY A 82 10.70 0.25 -15.16
C GLY A 82 10.73 1.42 -14.19
N TRP A 83 9.97 2.47 -14.49
CA TRP A 83 9.91 3.68 -13.67
C TRP A 83 8.48 4.24 -13.56
N VAL A 84 8.17 4.85 -12.41
CA VAL A 84 6.87 5.48 -12.15
C VAL A 84 6.67 6.66 -13.10
N LYS A 85 5.80 6.51 -14.08
CA LYS A 85 5.43 7.57 -15.03
C LYS A 85 4.39 8.51 -14.44
N ALA A 86 3.37 7.96 -13.78
CA ALA A 86 2.30 8.73 -13.14
C ALA A 86 1.67 7.95 -11.98
N ARG A 87 0.99 8.67 -11.09
CA ARG A 87 0.18 8.10 -10.01
C ARG A 87 -1.29 8.35 -10.30
N TYR A 88 -2.09 7.31 -10.16
CA TYR A 88 -3.55 7.34 -10.15
C TYR A 88 -4.06 7.05 -8.73
N PRO A 89 -5.34 7.32 -8.43
CA PRO A 89 -5.91 7.02 -7.11
C PRO A 89 -5.76 5.54 -6.73
N ASP A 90 -5.91 4.63 -7.71
CA ASP A 90 -5.96 3.19 -7.47
C ASP A 90 -4.75 2.40 -8.03
N ALA A 91 -3.87 3.06 -8.79
CA ALA A 91 -2.71 2.40 -9.40
C ALA A 91 -1.54 3.36 -9.69
N LEU A 92 -0.35 2.79 -9.89
CA LEU A 92 0.82 3.43 -10.48
C LEU A 92 0.89 3.11 -11.97
N LEU A 93 1.08 4.12 -12.81
CA LEU A 93 1.45 3.90 -14.20
C LEU A 93 2.96 3.77 -14.28
N VAL A 94 3.44 2.59 -14.66
CA VAL A 94 4.87 2.28 -14.79
C VAL A 94 5.22 2.22 -16.25
N ALA A 95 6.20 3.02 -16.65
CA ALA A 95 6.77 2.98 -17.98
C ALA A 95 7.91 1.96 -18.03
N ARG A 96 7.89 1.13 -19.08
CA ARG A 96 8.84 0.04 -19.28
C ARG A 96 9.69 0.27 -20.52
N ARG A 97 10.90 -0.28 -20.53
CA ARG A 97 11.84 -0.07 -21.63
C ARG A 97 11.48 -0.95 -22.83
N LEU A 98 11.12 -0.34 -23.95
CA LEU A 98 10.72 -1.03 -25.20
C LEU A 98 9.47 -1.91 -25.08
N GLU A 99 8.72 -1.74 -24.00
CA GLU A 99 7.51 -2.48 -23.68
C GLU A 99 6.36 -1.52 -23.38
N ARG A 100 5.15 -2.05 -23.25
CA ARG A 100 3.98 -1.21 -22.94
C ARG A 100 4.00 -0.79 -21.48
N ASP A 101 3.52 0.42 -21.22
CA ASP A 101 3.24 0.86 -19.87
C ASP A 101 2.19 -0.06 -19.21
N ILE A 102 2.28 -0.18 -17.89
CA ILE A 102 1.39 -1.02 -17.08
C ILE A 102 0.80 -0.22 -15.92
N TYR A 103 -0.40 -0.61 -15.48
CA TYR A 103 -1.09 -0.05 -14.32
C TYR A 103 -0.93 -0.98 -13.12
N VAL A 104 0.09 -0.72 -12.32
CA VAL A 104 0.39 -1.52 -11.13
C VAL A 104 -0.54 -1.09 -10.00
N PRO A 105 -1.44 -1.96 -9.53
CA PRO A 105 -2.29 -1.64 -8.39
C PRO A 105 -1.42 -1.48 -7.15
N TYR A 106 -1.86 -0.64 -6.22
CA TYR A 106 -1.07 -0.43 -5.01
C TYR A 106 -0.91 -1.73 -4.21
N ASP A 107 -1.89 -2.64 -4.16
CA ASP A 107 -1.75 -3.90 -3.42
C ASP A 107 -0.55 -4.78 -3.86
N ALA A 108 -0.06 -4.56 -5.09
CA ALA A 108 1.11 -5.24 -5.62
C ALA A 108 2.44 -4.60 -5.20
N VAL A 109 2.43 -3.43 -4.56
CA VAL A 109 3.61 -2.80 -3.99
C VAL A 109 3.94 -3.50 -2.66
N GLN A 110 5.20 -3.90 -2.52
CA GLN A 110 5.71 -4.55 -1.32
C GLN A 110 6.28 -3.51 -0.35
N SER A 111 7.07 -2.57 -0.87
CA SER A 111 7.74 -1.55 -0.07
C SER A 111 8.19 -0.39 -0.96
N VAL A 112 8.25 0.80 -0.38
CA VAL A 112 8.87 1.97 -1.00
C VAL A 112 10.15 2.28 -0.26
N THR A 113 11.25 2.36 -1.00
CA THR A 113 12.59 2.66 -0.46
C THR A 113 13.08 3.99 -1.00
N SER A 114 14.20 4.49 -0.47
CA SER A 114 14.87 5.67 -1.01
C SER A 114 15.28 5.53 -2.49
N ASN A 115 15.43 4.30 -2.99
CA ASN A 115 15.89 4.02 -4.35
C ASN A 115 14.73 3.80 -5.33
N GLY A 116 13.54 3.40 -4.85
CA GLY A 116 12.42 3.06 -5.72
C GLY A 116 11.32 2.27 -5.02
N VAL A 117 10.40 1.76 -5.83
CA VAL A 117 9.24 0.96 -5.44
C VAL A 117 9.56 -0.50 -5.72
N VAL A 118 9.39 -1.37 -4.73
CA VAL A 118 9.56 -2.82 -4.89
C VAL A 118 8.19 -3.46 -4.93
N LEU A 119 7.94 -4.34 -5.90
CA LEU A 119 6.70 -5.10 -6.03
C LEU A 119 6.78 -6.45 -5.34
N THR A 120 5.64 -7.04 -5.02
CA THR A 120 5.54 -8.40 -4.47
C THR A 120 5.76 -9.49 -5.52
N VAL A 121 5.51 -9.18 -6.80
CA VAL A 121 5.70 -10.08 -7.94
C VAL A 121 7.07 -9.89 -8.60
N PRO A 122 7.68 -10.96 -9.12
CA PRO A 122 8.93 -10.89 -9.85
C PRO A 122 8.75 -10.23 -11.22
N ALA A 123 9.80 -9.59 -11.75
CA ALA A 123 9.71 -8.78 -12.96
C ALA A 123 9.15 -9.55 -14.17
N ALA A 124 9.54 -10.82 -14.31
CA ALA A 124 9.09 -11.69 -15.40
C ALA A 124 7.59 -12.06 -15.34
N GLU A 125 6.94 -11.95 -14.16
CA GLU A 125 5.53 -12.32 -13.99
C GLU A 125 4.56 -11.15 -14.18
N VAL A 126 5.08 -9.93 -14.32
CA VAL A 126 4.30 -8.68 -14.40
C VAL A 126 3.31 -8.68 -15.56
N ASP A 127 3.70 -9.18 -16.74
CA ASP A 127 2.82 -9.24 -17.90
C ASP A 127 1.63 -10.20 -17.75
N TYR A 128 1.72 -11.14 -16.81
CA TYR A 128 0.65 -12.10 -16.54
C TYR A 128 -0.36 -11.60 -15.49
N GLN A 129 -0.10 -10.46 -14.85
CA GLN A 129 -0.97 -9.90 -13.81
C GLN A 129 -2.21 -9.18 -14.34
N GLY A 130 -2.33 -9.03 -15.67
CA GLY A 130 -3.46 -8.33 -16.27
C GLY A 130 -3.41 -6.80 -16.15
N TRP A 131 -2.26 -6.23 -15.79
CA TRP A 131 -2.05 -4.79 -15.58
C TRP A 131 -1.88 -3.97 -16.87
N ALA A 132 -2.17 -4.56 -18.04
CA ALA A 132 -2.12 -3.85 -19.31
C ALA A 132 -3.20 -2.75 -19.42
N TYR A 133 -4.22 -2.79 -18.55
CA TYR A 133 -5.32 -1.86 -18.49
C TYR A 133 -5.46 -1.29 -17.07
N PRO A 134 -6.00 -0.08 -16.90
CA PRO A 134 -6.28 0.45 -15.57
C PRO A 134 -7.23 -0.52 -14.84
N PRO A 135 -7.06 -0.69 -13.51
CA PRO A 135 -8.01 -1.45 -12.73
C PRO A 135 -9.41 -0.86 -12.97
N LEU A 136 -10.38 -1.74 -13.24
CA LEU A 136 -11.77 -1.32 -13.42
C LEU A 136 -12.23 -0.73 -12.09
N SER A 137 -12.33 0.59 -12.01
CA SER A 137 -13.07 1.24 -10.94
C SER A 137 -14.53 0.83 -11.12
N GLU A 138 -14.98 -0.20 -10.39
CA GLU A 138 -16.42 -0.49 -10.30
C GLU A 138 -17.10 0.78 -9.77
N SER A 139 -17.95 1.38 -10.62
CA SER A 139 -18.69 2.62 -10.34
C SER A 139 -19.89 2.38 -9.45
#